data_AF-A0A5M4AD44-F1
#
_entry.id   AF-A0A5M4AD44-F1
#
_cell.length_a   1.000
_cell.length_b   1.000
_cell.length_c   1.000
_cell.angle_alpha   90.00
_cell.angle_beta   90.00
_cell.angle_gamma   90.00
#
_symmetry.space_group_name_H-M   'P 1'
#
loop_
_entity.id
_entity.type
_entity.pdbx_description
1 polymer ?
#
loop_
_entity_poly.entity_id
_entity_poly.type
_entity_poly.pdbx_seq_one_letter_code
_entity_poly.pdbx_strand_id
1 'polypeptide(L)'
;MDNLEKIIKDRRDDFLEEPAEGHFERFQNRLAQAEGKTKRKKLFVSRFSRVAAVAIILLLSANLVMYWFHPAQDQSQAVNQTEEVPGEFNEAQLYYTARINDGISQLQKMANQGVESPKEVKEIQKELTEMDSLYRNLQKELKVNPGDERILNAMIEHYQTKLAIINTILNDLKNASIQKKSSSHENVQI
;
A
#
# COMPACT_ATOMS: atom_id res chain seq x y z
N MET A 1 15.46 35.82 -39.08
CA MET A 1 15.29 35.84 -40.55
C MET A 1 16.64 35.85 -41.27
N ASP A 2 17.67 36.41 -40.64
CA ASP A 2 19.00 36.69 -41.22
C ASP A 2 19.79 35.47 -41.73
N ASN A 3 19.56 34.28 -41.17
CA ASN A 3 20.30 33.08 -41.55
C ASN A 3 19.85 32.53 -42.93
N LEU A 4 18.55 32.62 -43.23
CA LEU A 4 18.00 32.20 -44.53
C LEU A 4 18.48 33.14 -45.64
N GLU A 5 18.48 34.45 -45.39
CA GLU A 5 18.94 35.45 -46.34
C GLU A 5 20.43 35.27 -46.66
N LYS A 6 21.25 34.95 -45.65
CA LYS A 6 22.67 34.64 -45.84
C LYS A 6 22.87 33.37 -46.69
N ILE A 7 22.13 32.29 -46.42
CA ILE A 7 22.24 31.03 -47.18
C ILE A 7 21.83 31.23 -48.64
N ILE A 8 20.75 31.96 -48.89
CA ILE A 8 20.27 32.23 -50.25
C ILE A 8 21.28 33.11 -51.00
N LYS A 9 21.94 34.05 -50.31
CA LYS A 9 22.96 34.92 -50.89
C LYS A 9 24.26 34.16 -51.19
N ASP A 10 24.72 33.32 -50.27
CA ASP A 10 25.97 32.53 -50.41
C ASP A 10 25.85 31.42 -51.46
N ARG A 11 24.64 30.89 -51.70
CA ARG A 11 24.37 29.81 -52.68
C ARG A 11 23.52 30.27 -53.85
N ARG A 12 23.53 31.57 -54.16
CA ARG A 12 22.74 32.17 -55.25
C ARG A 12 22.87 31.42 -56.56
N ASP A 13 24.09 31.01 -56.89
CA ASP A 13 24.42 30.37 -58.17
C ASP A 13 23.83 28.96 -58.28
N ASP A 14 23.70 28.23 -57.18
CA ASP A 14 23.09 26.88 -57.13
C ASP A 14 21.60 26.89 -57.51
N PHE A 15 20.94 28.05 -57.45
CA PHE A 15 19.51 28.20 -57.77
C PHE A 15 19.25 28.69 -59.21
N LEU A 16 20.29 29.01 -59.98
CA LEU A 16 20.16 29.50 -61.36
C LEU A 16 20.06 28.36 -62.39
N GLU A 17 20.42 27.14 -62.00
CA GLU A 17 20.40 25.96 -62.89
C GLU A 17 19.04 25.27 -62.87
N GLU A 18 18.49 24.97 -64.05
CA GLU A 18 17.25 24.21 -64.16
C GLU A 18 17.48 22.74 -63.81
N PRO A 19 16.59 22.10 -63.03
CA PRO A 19 16.75 20.71 -62.67
C PRO A 19 16.62 19.81 -63.91
N ALA A 20 17.37 18.71 -63.92
CA ALA A 20 17.35 17.73 -65.00
C ALA A 20 15.93 17.25 -65.35
N GLU A 21 15.69 16.95 -66.63
CA GLU A 21 14.38 16.52 -67.12
C GLU A 21 13.77 15.37 -66.28
N GLY A 22 12.45 15.43 -66.11
CA GLY A 22 11.70 14.49 -65.27
C GLY A 22 11.89 14.69 -63.76
N HIS A 23 12.63 15.70 -63.30
CA HIS A 23 12.77 16.01 -61.86
C HIS A 23 11.42 16.22 -61.17
N PHE A 24 10.51 16.97 -61.82
CA PHE A 24 9.18 17.25 -61.25
C PHE A 24 8.37 15.97 -61.03
N GLU A 25 8.38 15.05 -61.99
CA GLU A 25 7.67 13.77 -61.89
C GLU A 25 8.27 12.87 -60.80
N ARG A 26 9.60 12.81 -60.69
CA ARG A 26 10.29 12.11 -59.58
C ARG A 26 9.96 12.72 -58.22
N PHE A 27 9.90 14.04 -58.14
CA PHE A 27 9.54 14.76 -56.92
C PHE A 27 8.09 14.48 -56.52
N GLN A 28 7.15 14.56 -57.47
CA GLN A 28 5.73 14.28 -57.24
C GLN A 28 5.50 12.83 -56.79
N ASN A 29 6.19 11.86 -57.41
CA ASN A 29 6.13 10.46 -57.00
C ASN A 29 6.67 10.24 -55.57
N ARG A 30 7.74 10.94 -55.19
CA ARG A 30 8.26 10.91 -53.81
C ARG A 30 7.31 11.57 -52.82
N LEU A 31 6.65 12.67 -53.20
CA LEU A 31 5.68 13.36 -52.37
C LEU A 31 4.45 12.48 -52.12
N ALA A 32 3.89 11.86 -53.17
CA ALA A 32 2.78 10.92 -53.04
C ALA A 32 3.13 9.70 -52.14
N GLN A 33 4.36 9.19 -52.24
CA GLN A 33 4.84 8.13 -51.35
C GLN A 33 5.06 8.60 -49.90
N ALA A 34 5.39 9.87 -49.67
CA ALA A 34 5.54 10.45 -48.34
C ALA A 34 4.18 10.70 -47.68
N GLU A 35 3.20 11.23 -48.44
CA GLU A 35 1.82 11.45 -47.97
C GLU A 35 1.09 10.14 -47.64
N GLY A 36 1.39 9.05 -48.35
CA GLY A 36 0.84 7.73 -48.07
C GLY A 36 1.30 7.09 -46.74
N LYS A 37 2.35 7.60 -46.10
CA LYS A 37 2.97 7.01 -44.89
C LYS A 37 2.41 7.55 -43.57
N THR A 38 1.64 8.64 -43.58
CA THR A 38 0.94 9.11 -42.37
C THR A 38 -0.46 8.55 -42.26
N LYS A 39 -0.64 7.24 -42.48
CA LYS A 39 -1.81 6.57 -41.93
C LYS A 39 -1.60 6.50 -40.43
N ARG A 40 -2.01 7.56 -39.70
CA ARG A 40 -2.22 7.48 -38.24
C ARG A 40 -3.05 6.22 -38.03
N LYS A 41 -2.45 5.18 -37.45
CA LYS A 41 -3.18 3.96 -37.12
C LYS A 41 -4.31 4.40 -36.21
N LYS A 42 -5.53 4.49 -36.73
CA LYS A 42 -6.72 4.66 -35.89
C LYS A 42 -6.72 3.43 -35.01
N LEU A 43 -6.37 3.61 -33.74
CA LEU A 43 -6.54 2.58 -32.73
C LEU A 43 -8.03 2.24 -32.74
N PHE A 44 -8.37 1.10 -33.34
CA PHE A 44 -9.69 0.51 -33.23
C PHE A 44 -9.83 0.02 -31.79
N VAL A 45 -10.19 0.96 -30.91
CA VAL A 45 -10.55 0.68 -29.53
C VAL A 45 -11.85 -0.12 -29.59
N SER A 46 -11.72 -1.44 -29.59
CA SER A 46 -12.84 -2.39 -29.57
C SER A 46 -13.75 -2.06 -28.38
N ARG A 47 -15.07 -2.18 -28.51
CA ARG A 47 -16.03 -1.85 -27.43
C ARG A 47 -15.68 -2.57 -26.11
N PHE A 48 -15.08 -3.75 -26.18
CA PHE A 48 -14.56 -4.50 -25.03
C PHE A 48 -13.47 -3.77 -24.24
N SER A 49 -12.59 -3.00 -24.90
CA SER A 49 -11.55 -2.22 -24.22
C SER A 49 -12.11 -1.05 -23.42
N ARG A 50 -13.28 -0.52 -23.80
CA ARG A 50 -13.99 0.49 -22.99
C ARG A 50 -14.57 -0.13 -21.73
N VAL A 51 -15.15 -1.34 -21.84
CA VAL A 51 -15.67 -2.08 -20.68
C VAL A 51 -14.54 -2.43 -19.72
N ALA A 52 -13.39 -2.87 -20.23
CA ALA A 52 -12.21 -3.17 -19.40
C ALA A 52 -11.70 -1.93 -18.66
N ALA A 53 -11.64 -0.78 -19.33
CA ALA A 53 -11.22 0.48 -18.72
C ALA A 53 -12.19 0.92 -17.59
N VAL A 54 -13.50 0.79 -17.81
CA VAL A 54 -14.52 1.10 -16.78
C VAL A 54 -14.40 0.14 -15.58
N ALA A 55 -14.19 -1.16 -15.83
CA ALA A 55 -13.99 -2.13 -14.76
C ALA A 55 -12.74 -1.83 -13.91
N ILE A 56 -11.63 -1.44 -14.54
CA ILE A 56 -10.40 -1.05 -13.83
C ILE A 56 -10.65 0.21 -12.98
N ILE A 57 -11.32 1.23 -13.54
CA ILE A 57 -11.66 2.45 -12.80
C ILE A 57 -12.58 2.13 -11.62
N LEU A 58 -13.57 1.25 -11.79
CA LEU A 58 -14.45 0.83 -10.71
C LEU A 58 -13.72 0.01 -9.63
N LEU A 59 -12.77 -0.85 -10.01
CA LEU A 59 -11.95 -1.59 -9.04
C LEU A 59 -11.00 -0.68 -8.26
N LEU A 60 -10.41 0.32 -8.93
CA LEU A 60 -9.55 1.32 -8.30
C LEU A 60 -10.36 2.25 -7.39
N SER A 61 -11.53 2.71 -7.85
CA SER A 61 -12.40 3.55 -7.04
C SER A 61 -13.02 2.79 -5.88
N ALA A 62 -13.39 1.52 -6.06
CA ALA A 62 -13.83 0.65 -4.98
C ALA A 62 -12.69 0.39 -3.97
N ASN A 63 -11.45 0.18 -4.43
CA ASN A 63 -10.29 0.09 -3.53
C ASN A 63 -10.08 1.40 -2.75
N LEU A 64 -10.22 2.55 -3.41
CA LEU A 64 -10.08 3.85 -2.76
C LEU A 64 -11.20 4.06 -1.73
N VAL A 65 -12.46 3.84 -2.11
CA VAL A 65 -13.61 3.90 -1.20
C VAL A 65 -13.43 2.91 -0.05
N MET A 66 -12.95 1.69 -0.30
CA MET A 66 -12.63 0.74 0.75
C MET A 66 -11.56 1.28 1.70
N TYR A 67 -10.52 1.94 1.21
CA TYR A 67 -9.49 2.60 2.02
C TYR A 67 -10.03 3.78 2.85
N TRP A 68 -10.97 4.56 2.31
CA TRP A 68 -11.58 5.71 3.02
C TRP A 68 -12.65 5.30 4.03
N PHE A 69 -13.44 4.26 3.74
CA PHE A 69 -14.58 3.83 4.56
C PHE A 69 -14.29 2.61 5.45
N HIS A 70 -13.27 1.81 5.11
CA HIS A 70 -12.58 0.97 6.08
C HIS A 70 -11.25 1.66 6.35
N PRO A 71 -11.17 2.59 7.33
CA PRO A 71 -9.88 2.89 7.89
C PRO A 71 -9.32 1.53 8.33
N ALA A 72 -8.29 1.05 7.63
CA ALA A 72 -7.42 0.04 8.16
C ALA A 72 -7.05 0.58 9.53
N GLN A 73 -7.54 -0.09 10.56
CA GLN A 73 -7.33 0.20 11.96
C GLN A 73 -5.87 0.58 12.15
N ASP A 74 -5.61 1.89 12.26
CA ASP A 74 -4.33 2.58 12.35
C ASP A 74 -3.09 1.74 11.99
N GLN A 75 -2.96 1.31 10.72
CA GLN A 75 -1.67 0.81 10.28
C GLN A 75 -0.80 2.01 9.91
N SER A 76 -0.02 2.42 10.91
CA SER A 76 1.14 3.29 10.77
C SER A 76 0.85 4.64 10.11
N GLN A 77 0.32 5.58 10.90
CA GLN A 77 1.00 6.88 10.89
C GLN A 77 2.43 6.58 11.32
N ALA A 78 3.30 6.35 10.34
CA ALA A 78 4.72 6.58 10.51
C ALA A 78 4.79 7.93 11.21
N VAL A 79 5.20 7.89 12.48
CA VAL A 79 5.64 9.08 13.18
C VAL A 79 6.68 9.65 12.22
N ASN A 80 6.31 10.72 11.52
CA ASN A 80 7.24 11.43 10.68
C ASN A 80 8.49 11.62 11.54
N GLN A 81 9.62 11.23 10.98
CA GLN A 81 10.93 11.31 11.61
C GLN A 81 11.23 12.79 11.87
N THR A 82 10.57 13.34 12.88
CA THR A 82 10.91 14.63 13.47
C THR A 82 12.05 14.30 14.41
N GLU A 83 13.09 15.12 14.34
CA GLU A 83 14.39 14.99 15.02
C GLU A 83 14.32 14.87 16.57
N GLU A 84 13.12 14.75 17.13
CA GLU A 84 12.78 14.83 18.56
C GLU A 84 12.38 13.48 19.18
N VAL A 85 12.23 12.40 18.39
CA VAL A 85 11.96 11.04 18.93
C VAL A 85 13.24 10.21 18.92
N PRO A 86 13.71 9.69 20.07
CA PRO A 86 14.89 8.84 20.16
C PRO A 86 14.79 7.60 19.26
N GLY A 87 15.89 7.22 18.59
CA GLY A 87 15.93 6.05 17.71
C GLY A 87 15.53 4.74 18.40
N GLU A 88 15.92 4.58 19.67
CA GLU A 88 15.59 3.42 20.50
C GLU A 88 14.08 3.22 20.68
N PHE A 89 13.31 4.31 20.75
CA PHE A 89 11.85 4.24 20.86
C PHE A 89 11.23 3.65 19.59
N ASN A 90 11.71 4.06 18.40
CA ASN A 90 11.21 3.54 17.14
C ASN A 90 11.50 2.04 16.98
N GLU A 91 12.68 1.59 17.40
CA GLU A 91 13.03 0.17 17.40
C GLU A 91 12.12 -0.63 18.34
N ALA A 92 11.90 -0.14 19.55
CA ALA A 92 11.01 -0.76 20.51
C ALA A 92 9.56 -0.81 20.00
N GLN A 93 9.05 0.29 19.44
CA GLN A 93 7.72 0.36 18.84
C GLN A 93 7.55 -0.69 17.73
N LEU A 94 8.53 -0.77 16.81
CA LEU A 94 8.49 -1.73 15.72
C LEU A 94 8.49 -3.17 16.24
N TYR A 95 9.37 -3.47 17.20
CA TYR A 95 9.45 -4.78 17.82
C TYR A 95 8.13 -5.19 18.46
N TYR A 96 7.57 -4.37 19.36
CA TYR A 96 6.35 -4.73 20.08
C TYR A 96 5.14 -4.83 19.15
N THR A 97 5.02 -3.92 18.17
CA THR A 97 3.94 -3.97 17.18
C THR A 97 3.98 -5.27 16.38
N ALA A 98 5.16 -5.70 15.94
CA ALA A 98 5.32 -6.98 15.25
C ALA A 98 4.89 -8.17 16.12
N ARG A 99 5.27 -8.19 17.40
CA ARG A 99 4.91 -9.26 18.35
C ARG A 99 3.41 -9.29 18.66
N ILE A 100 2.78 -8.13 18.81
CA ILE A 100 1.33 -8.01 19.02
C ILE A 100 0.57 -8.56 17.81
N ASN A 101 0.98 -8.19 16.59
CA ASN A 101 0.36 -8.65 15.35
C ASN A 101 0.49 -10.17 15.18
N ASP A 102 1.66 -10.74 15.52
CA ASP A 102 1.85 -12.19 15.52
C ASP A 102 0.90 -12.87 16.52
N GLY A 103 0.79 -12.35 17.74
CA GLY A 103 -0.12 -12.90 18.75
C GLY A 103 -1.60 -12.83 18.35
N ILE A 104 -2.05 -11.73 17.75
CA ILE A 104 -3.41 -11.61 17.19
C ILE A 104 -3.62 -12.64 16.07
N SER A 105 -2.62 -12.83 15.21
CA SER A 105 -2.68 -13.82 14.13
C SER A 105 -2.76 -15.25 14.68
N GLN A 106 -2.08 -15.54 15.79
CA GLN A 106 -2.18 -16.83 16.47
C GLN A 106 -3.59 -17.05 17.06
N LEU A 107 -4.19 -16.04 17.72
CA LEU A 107 -5.57 -16.12 18.22
C LEU A 107 -6.56 -16.44 17.10
N GLN A 108 -6.43 -15.78 15.95
CA GLN A 108 -7.28 -16.03 14.78
C GLN A 108 -7.09 -17.45 14.23
N LYS A 109 -5.86 -17.97 14.20
CA LYS A 109 -5.59 -19.37 13.80
C LYS A 109 -6.26 -20.36 14.75
N MET A 110 -6.23 -20.12 16.06
CA MET A 110 -6.88 -20.99 17.05
C MET A 110 -8.41 -21.00 16.88
N ALA A 111 -9.04 -19.86 16.59
CA ALA A 111 -10.46 -19.80 16.24
C ALA A 111 -10.79 -20.65 15.00
N ASN A 112 -9.98 -20.53 13.95
CA ASN A 112 -10.18 -21.28 12.70
C ASN A 112 -9.97 -22.79 12.89
N GLN A 113 -9.12 -23.19 13.84
CA GLN A 113 -8.87 -24.59 14.20
C GLN A 113 -9.96 -25.16 15.14
N GLY A 114 -10.94 -24.36 15.55
CA GLY A 114 -12.01 -24.78 16.46
C GLY A 114 -11.55 -24.98 17.90
N VAL A 115 -10.39 -24.44 18.28
CA VAL A 115 -9.87 -24.50 19.66
C VAL A 115 -10.73 -23.65 20.59
N GLU A 116 -11.20 -22.49 20.08
CA GLU A 116 -12.04 -21.50 20.77
C GLU A 116 -13.12 -20.96 19.82
N SER A 117 -14.22 -20.42 20.36
CA SER A 117 -15.29 -19.85 19.54
C SER A 117 -14.80 -18.61 18.78
N PRO A 118 -15.11 -18.48 17.47
CA PRO A 118 -14.84 -17.25 16.72
C PRO A 118 -15.46 -16.00 17.35
N LYS A 119 -16.54 -16.15 18.14
CA LYS A 119 -17.16 -15.05 18.88
C LYS A 119 -16.28 -14.58 20.04
N GLU A 120 -15.75 -15.49 20.84
CA GLU A 120 -14.86 -15.20 21.99
C GLU A 120 -13.57 -14.53 21.51
N VAL A 121 -12.95 -15.07 20.45
CA VAL A 121 -11.75 -14.46 19.86
C VAL A 121 -12.00 -13.07 19.28
N LYS A 122 -13.23 -12.79 18.81
CA LYS A 122 -13.63 -11.46 18.36
C LYS A 122 -13.84 -10.49 19.53
N GLU A 123 -14.40 -10.95 20.65
CA GLU A 123 -14.55 -10.16 21.86
C GLU A 123 -13.19 -9.79 22.47
N ILE A 124 -12.26 -10.74 22.53
CA ILE A 124 -10.87 -10.49 22.95
C ILE A 124 -10.21 -9.42 22.06
N GLN A 125 -10.33 -9.54 20.74
CA GLN A 125 -9.79 -8.53 19.82
C GLN A 125 -10.41 -7.15 20.02
N LYS A 126 -11.71 -7.09 20.34
CA LYS A 126 -12.39 -5.84 20.65
C LYS A 126 -11.82 -5.20 21.92
N GLU A 127 -11.65 -5.97 22.98
CA GLU A 127 -11.07 -5.48 24.24
C GLU A 127 -9.62 -4.99 24.04
N LEU A 128 -8.80 -5.75 23.31
CA LEU A 128 -7.44 -5.33 22.93
C LEU A 128 -7.42 -4.04 22.09
N THR A 129 -8.48 -3.78 21.32
CA THR A 129 -8.64 -2.53 20.55
C THR A 129 -9.09 -1.38 21.43
N GLU A 130 -9.93 -1.65 22.43
CA GLU A 130 -10.38 -0.63 23.39
C GLU A 130 -9.20 -0.08 24.21
N MET A 131 -8.19 -0.91 24.50
CA MET A 131 -6.92 -0.48 25.11
C MET A 131 -6.19 0.60 24.31
N ASP A 132 -6.34 0.64 22.97
CA ASP A 132 -5.65 1.63 22.12
C ASP A 132 -6.14 3.07 22.37
N SER A 133 -7.23 3.25 23.10
CA SER A 133 -7.70 4.58 23.55
C SER A 133 -6.65 5.30 24.38
N LEU A 134 -5.97 4.60 25.29
CA LEU A 134 -4.90 5.16 26.12
C LEU A 134 -3.72 5.59 25.26
N TYR A 135 -3.32 4.75 24.31
CA TYR A 135 -2.24 5.05 23.37
C TYR A 135 -2.56 6.29 22.51
N ARG A 136 -3.79 6.43 22.02
CA ARG A 136 -4.24 7.62 21.27
C ARG A 136 -4.16 8.91 22.11
N ASN A 137 -4.37 8.82 23.43
CA ASN A 137 -4.21 9.97 24.32
C ASN A 137 -2.73 10.32 24.51
N LEU A 138 -1.87 9.33 24.75
CA LEU A 138 -0.42 9.54 24.83
C LEU A 138 0.14 10.15 23.54
N GLN A 139 -0.34 9.73 22.36
CA GLN A 139 0.04 10.34 21.09
C GLN A 139 -0.34 11.83 20.99
N LYS A 140 -1.49 12.22 21.54
CA LYS A 140 -1.90 13.64 21.58
C LYS A 140 -1.03 14.43 22.53
N GLU A 141 -0.71 13.87 23.69
CA GLU A 141 0.17 14.51 24.68
C GLU A 141 1.60 14.68 24.15
N LEU A 142 2.13 13.67 23.43
CA LEU A 142 3.44 13.73 22.78
C LEU A 142 3.49 14.81 21.69
N LYS A 143 2.38 15.05 20.96
CA LYS A 143 2.30 16.14 19.99
C LYS A 143 2.37 17.53 20.63
N VAL A 144 1.87 17.66 21.86
CA VAL A 144 1.92 18.92 22.63
C VAL A 144 3.27 19.07 23.33
N ASN A 145 3.90 17.96 23.73
CA ASN A 145 5.20 17.92 24.41
C ASN A 145 6.17 16.99 23.64
N PRO A 146 6.75 17.45 22.52
CA PRO A 146 7.67 16.63 21.75
C PRO A 146 8.91 16.25 22.57
N GLY A 147 9.36 15.00 22.43
CA GLY A 147 10.55 14.49 23.12
C GLY A 147 10.38 14.23 24.63
N ASP A 148 9.16 14.31 25.19
CA ASP A 148 8.94 13.96 26.61
C ASP A 148 9.14 12.45 26.83
N GLU A 149 10.28 12.09 27.41
CA GLU A 149 10.66 10.70 27.72
C GLU A 149 9.62 9.97 28.57
N ARG A 150 8.88 10.67 29.43
CA ARG A 150 7.86 10.05 30.28
C ARG A 150 6.69 9.55 29.44
N ILE A 151 6.30 10.32 28.43
CA ILE A 151 5.23 9.94 27.50
C ILE A 151 5.69 8.78 26.63
N LEU A 152 6.93 8.84 26.12
CA LEU A 152 7.53 7.75 25.35
C LEU A 152 7.60 6.46 26.16
N ASN A 153 8.05 6.52 27.41
CA ASN A 153 8.09 5.36 28.30
C ASN A 153 6.69 4.79 28.57
N ALA A 154 5.68 5.64 28.81
CA ALA A 154 4.30 5.20 28.96
C ALA A 154 3.75 4.54 27.69
N MET A 155 4.15 5.01 26.51
CA MET A 155 3.78 4.37 25.24
C MET A 155 4.43 2.99 25.09
N ILE A 156 5.69 2.82 25.49
CA ILE A 156 6.35 1.51 25.51
C ILE A 156 5.71 0.58 26.54
N GLU A 157 5.41 1.07 27.74
CA GLU A 157 4.73 0.30 28.79
C GLU A 157 3.34 -0.18 28.34
N HIS A 158 2.60 0.67 27.61
CA HIS A 158 1.34 0.29 26.99
C HIS A 158 1.54 -0.91 26.04
N TYR A 159 2.53 -0.86 25.16
CA TYR A 159 2.84 -1.96 24.25
C TYR A 159 3.23 -3.25 24.98
N GLN A 160 4.08 -3.14 26.01
CA GLN A 160 4.50 -4.26 26.84
C GLN A 160 3.30 -4.93 27.54
N THR A 161 2.41 -4.11 28.12
CA THR A 161 1.21 -4.58 28.81
C THR A 161 0.26 -5.28 27.84
N LYS A 162 0.01 -4.67 26.68
CA LYS A 162 -0.84 -5.27 25.63
C LYS A 162 -0.30 -6.63 25.17
N LEU A 163 1.02 -6.72 24.95
CA LEU A 163 1.67 -7.97 24.59
C LEU A 163 1.61 -9.01 25.72
N ALA A 164 1.79 -8.61 26.98
CA ALA A 164 1.69 -9.49 28.13
C ALA A 164 0.30 -10.13 28.23
N ILE A 165 -0.77 -9.34 28.06
CA ILE A 165 -2.15 -9.83 28.05
C ILE A 165 -2.35 -10.84 26.91
N ILE A 166 -1.92 -10.51 25.69
CA ILE A 166 -2.02 -11.43 24.54
C ILE A 166 -1.33 -12.77 24.83
N ASN A 167 -0.14 -12.74 25.41
CA ASN A 167 0.60 -13.95 25.75
C ASN A 167 -0.11 -14.78 26.84
N THR A 168 -0.70 -14.12 27.85
CA THR A 168 -1.49 -14.80 28.88
C THR A 168 -2.69 -15.51 28.26
N ILE A 169 -3.46 -14.82 27.42
CA ILE A 169 -4.61 -15.41 26.72
C ILE A 169 -4.18 -16.60 25.85
N LEU A 170 -3.10 -16.48 25.08
CA LEU A 170 -2.59 -17.57 24.25
C LEU A 170 -2.18 -18.79 25.10
N ASN A 171 -1.57 -18.57 26.26
CA ASN A 171 -1.19 -19.64 27.18
C ASN A 171 -2.43 -20.32 27.78
N ASP A 172 -3.43 -19.55 28.19
CA ASP A 172 -4.66 -20.07 28.77
C ASP A 172 -5.43 -20.93 27.76
N LEU A 173 -5.58 -20.44 26.52
CA LEU A 173 -6.20 -21.20 25.43
C LEU A 173 -5.44 -22.48 25.10
N LYS A 174 -4.10 -22.42 25.07
CA LYS A 174 -3.26 -23.60 24.86
C LYS A 174 -3.46 -24.63 25.97
N ASN A 175 -3.45 -24.20 27.23
CA ASN A 175 -3.66 -25.07 28.39
C ASN A 175 -5.05 -25.70 28.38
N ALA A 176 -6.10 -24.93 28.07
CA ALA A 176 -7.47 -25.44 27.92
C ALA A 176 -7.57 -26.50 26.81
N SER A 177 -6.88 -26.30 25.68
CA SER A 177 -6.84 -27.27 24.58
C SER A 177 -6.18 -28.61 24.97
N ILE A 178 -5.11 -28.55 25.77
CA ILE A 178 -4.40 -29.74 26.27
C ILE A 178 -5.29 -30.53 27.23
N GLN A 179 -6.01 -29.86 28.14
CA GLN A 179 -6.92 -30.52 29.07
C GLN A 179 -8.08 -31.22 28.36
N LYS A 180 -8.73 -30.56 27.37
CA LYS A 180 -9.76 -31.18 26.53
C LYS A 180 -9.25 -32.47 25.86
N LYS A 181 -8.00 -32.49 25.40
CA LYS A 181 -7.38 -33.67 24.79
C LYS A 181 -7.13 -34.79 25.82
N SER A 182 -6.66 -34.47 27.03
CA SER A 182 -6.40 -35.47 28.08
C SER A 182 -7.67 -36.18 28.54
N SER A 183 -8.76 -35.44 28.78
CA SER A 183 -10.04 -36.03 29.22
C SER A 183 -10.72 -36.90 28.16
N SER A 184 -10.41 -36.70 26.88
CA SER A 184 -10.91 -37.54 25.79
C SER A 184 -10.24 -38.93 25.75
N HIS A 185 -9.05 -39.10 26.33
CA HIS A 185 -8.35 -40.39 26.34
C HIS A 185 -8.69 -41.25 27.57
N GLU A 186 -9.33 -40.67 28.59
CA GLU A 186 -9.72 -41.39 29.81
C GLU A 186 -11.13 -42.02 29.71
N ASN A 187 -11.95 -41.60 28.74
CA ASN A 187 -13.31 -42.12 28.53
C ASN A 187 -13.38 -43.35 27.58
N VAL A 188 -12.26 -44.02 27.31
CA VAL A 188 -12.23 -45.28 26.55
C VAL A 188 -11.70 -46.40 27.44
N GLN A 189 -12.43 -46.69 28.51
CA GLN A 189 -12.34 -47.92 29.29
C GLN A 189 -13.50 -47.94 30.28
N ILE A 190 -14.70 -48.38 29.85
CA ILE A 190 -15.59 -49.37 30.50
C ILE A 190 -16.53 -49.91 29.41
#